data_AF-A0A1Q7BH64-F1
#
_entry.id   AF-A0A1Q7BH64-F1
#
_cell.length_a   1.000
_cell.length_b   1.000
_cell.length_c   1.000
_cell.angle_alpha   90.00
_cell.angle_beta   90.00
_cell.angle_gamma   90.00
#
_symmetry.space_group_name_H-M   'P 1'
#
loop_
_entity.id
_entity.type
_entity.pdbx_description
1 polymer ?
#
loop_
_entity_poly.entity_id
_entity_poly.type
_entity_poly.pdbx_seq_one_letter_code
_entity_poly.pdbx_strand_id
1 'polypeptide(L)'
;MGKVPALKHGDAVITEAAAICAYLADEFPRAKLDVPIGTPRRGVYLKWLFFGPNCIEAAMMDRASPRKEEPRRGMLGYGDFGAVMDVTAKAVAKGPYLMGEQFTAADVVVGSTLRWGMMFKLVPERPEFTAYTNRLAARPALQRAEAKDKELAAA
;
A
#
# COMPACT_ATOMS: atom_id res chain seq x y z
N MET A 1 16.00 7.67 12.02
CA MET A 1 15.30 6.39 12.32
C MET A 1 16.01 5.16 11.75
N GLY A 2 16.94 5.30 10.80
CA GLY A 2 17.66 4.14 10.24
C GLY A 2 16.77 3.20 9.44
N LYS A 3 15.66 3.71 8.90
CA LYS A 3 14.66 2.97 8.13
C LYS A 3 14.43 3.65 6.79
N VAL A 4 14.09 2.84 5.80
CA VAL A 4 13.62 3.27 4.48
C VAL A 4 12.09 3.19 4.42
N PRO A 5 11.42 3.94 3.53
CA PRO A 5 11.97 4.90 2.56
C PRO A 5 12.15 6.33 3.12
N ALA A 6 12.99 7.11 2.44
CA ALA A 6 13.13 8.55 2.61
C ALA A 6 13.22 9.23 1.23
N LEU A 7 12.51 10.34 1.06
CA LEU A 7 12.53 11.17 -0.14
C LEU A 7 13.10 12.54 0.21
N LYS A 8 14.05 13.03 -0.58
CA LYS A 8 14.42 14.44 -0.61
C LYS A 8 13.89 15.07 -1.91
N HIS A 9 13.01 16.08 -1.79
CA HIS A 9 12.50 16.85 -2.92
C HIS A 9 12.67 18.34 -2.63
N GLY A 10 13.62 18.99 -3.32
CA GLY A 10 14.07 20.34 -2.94
C GLY A 10 14.64 20.36 -1.52
N ASP A 11 14.11 21.27 -0.70
CA ASP A 11 14.46 21.40 0.72
C ASP A 11 13.67 20.47 1.64
N ALA A 12 12.62 19.80 1.13
CA ALA A 12 11.80 18.90 1.91
C ALA A 12 12.47 17.52 2.04
N VAL A 13 12.52 17.01 3.27
CA VAL A 13 12.87 15.61 3.57
C VAL A 13 11.64 14.94 4.15
N ILE A 14 11.14 13.92 3.46
CA ILE A 14 9.89 13.24 3.77
C ILE A 14 10.19 11.77 4.03
N THR A 15 9.71 11.26 5.16
CA THR A 15 9.74 9.85 5.52
C THR A 15 8.31 9.29 5.54
N GLU A 16 8.17 7.98 5.70
CA GLU A 16 6.91 7.22 5.57
C GLU A 16 6.46 7.02 4.11
N ALA A 17 6.34 5.76 3.69
CA ALA A 17 6.03 5.42 2.30
C ALA A 17 4.70 6.02 1.82
N ALA A 18 3.65 5.96 2.65
CA ALA A 18 2.34 6.50 2.30
C ALA A 18 2.36 8.04 2.20
N ALA A 19 3.11 8.73 3.07
CA ALA A 19 3.26 10.18 3.02
C ALA A 19 4.05 10.63 1.78
N ILE A 20 5.13 9.93 1.45
CA ILE A 20 5.90 10.13 0.22
C ILE A 20 4.99 9.96 -1.01
N CYS A 21 4.19 8.89 -1.05
CA CYS A 21 3.28 8.63 -2.16
C CYS A 21 2.19 9.72 -2.29
N ALA A 22 1.61 10.16 -1.17
CA ALA A 22 0.63 11.25 -1.16
C ALA A 22 1.25 12.57 -1.64
N TYR A 23 2.42 12.94 -1.10
CA TYR A 23 3.14 14.14 -1.48
C TYR A 23 3.48 14.17 -2.98
N LEU A 24 4.02 13.08 -3.52
CA LEU A 24 4.32 12.98 -4.95
C LEU A 24 3.05 13.05 -5.82
N ALA A 25 1.92 12.54 -5.34
CA ALA A 25 0.66 12.62 -6.07
C ALA A 25 0.13 14.07 -6.13
N ASP A 26 0.31 14.84 -5.04
CA ASP A 26 -0.04 16.25 -4.96
C ASP A 26 0.92 17.14 -5.79
N GLU A 27 2.23 16.87 -5.71
CA GLU A 27 3.29 17.62 -6.40
C GLU A 27 3.25 17.45 -7.92
N PHE A 28 2.80 16.29 -8.39
CA PHE A 28 2.73 15.95 -9.82
C PHE A 28 1.27 15.69 -10.28
N PRO A 29 0.38 16.70 -10.23
CA PRO A 29 -1.06 16.52 -10.48
C PRO A 29 -1.37 16.04 -11.90
N ARG A 30 -0.48 16.32 -12.87
CA ARG A 30 -0.58 15.82 -14.25
C ARG A 30 -0.56 14.29 -14.34
N ALA A 31 0.05 13.61 -13.36
CA ALA A 31 0.08 12.15 -13.29
C ALA A 31 -1.26 11.54 -12.83
N LYS A 32 -2.18 12.35 -12.30
CA LYS A 32 -3.53 11.94 -11.86
C LYS A 32 -3.51 10.78 -10.85
N LEU A 33 -2.50 10.76 -9.98
CA LEU A 33 -2.34 9.75 -8.93
C LEU A 33 -3.11 10.08 -7.66
N ASP A 34 -3.74 11.25 -7.61
CA ASP A 34 -4.48 11.74 -6.46
C ASP A 34 -6.00 11.79 -6.71
N VAL A 35 -6.77 11.89 -5.63
CA VAL A 35 -8.21 12.21 -5.68
C VAL A 35 -8.42 13.64 -5.17
N PRO A 36 -8.97 14.58 -5.96
CA PRO A 36 -9.01 15.99 -5.59
C PRO A 36 -9.68 16.28 -4.24
N ILE A 37 -9.13 17.27 -3.53
CA ILE A 37 -9.71 17.82 -2.30
C ILE A 37 -11.12 18.37 -2.59
N GLY A 38 -12.03 18.21 -1.63
CA GLY A 38 -13.42 18.65 -1.75
C GLY A 38 -14.33 17.64 -2.47
N THR A 39 -13.80 16.55 -3.03
CA THR A 39 -14.63 15.50 -3.61
C THR A 39 -15.06 14.47 -2.56
N PRO A 40 -16.28 13.90 -2.64
CA PRO A 40 -16.73 12.84 -1.73
C PRO A 40 -15.81 11.62 -1.71
N ARG A 41 -15.07 11.39 -2.81
CA ARG A 41 -14.16 10.26 -2.98
C ARG A 41 -12.83 10.43 -2.23
N ARG A 42 -12.46 11.66 -1.82
CA ARG A 42 -11.20 11.94 -1.12
C ARG A 42 -11.05 11.11 0.15
N GLY A 43 -12.11 11.01 0.95
CA GLY A 43 -12.07 10.26 2.21
C GLY A 43 -11.75 8.78 2.01
N VAL A 44 -12.29 8.16 0.97
CA VAL A 44 -12.01 6.75 0.64
C VAL A 44 -10.57 6.56 0.15
N TYR A 45 -10.05 7.50 -0.63
CA TYR A 45 -8.65 7.48 -1.07
C TYR A 45 -7.67 7.61 0.11
N LEU A 46 -7.90 8.60 0.99
CA LEU A 46 -7.08 8.80 2.18
C LEU A 46 -7.15 7.58 3.10
N LYS A 47 -8.34 7.00 3.29
CA LYS A 47 -8.49 5.74 4.04
C LYS A 47 -7.49 4.70 3.53
N TRP A 48 -7.37 4.47 2.22
CA TRP A 48 -6.47 3.43 1.70
C TRP A 48 -4.99 3.78 1.86
N LEU A 49 -4.60 5.05 1.74
CA LEU A 49 -3.25 5.49 2.04
C LEU A 49 -2.85 5.20 3.49
N PHE A 50 -3.76 5.36 4.45
CA PHE A 50 -3.49 5.10 5.87
C PHE A 50 -3.75 3.64 6.28
N PHE A 51 -4.69 2.94 5.62
CA PHE A 51 -5.04 1.56 5.94
C PHE A 51 -3.91 0.59 5.60
N GLY A 52 -3.11 0.87 4.56
CA GLY A 52 -1.91 0.10 4.22
C GLY A 52 -0.95 -0.04 5.42
N PRO A 53 -0.30 1.05 5.87
CA PRO A 53 0.65 1.01 6.97
C PRO A 53 -0.01 0.70 8.32
N ASN A 54 -1.17 1.28 8.63
CA ASN A 54 -1.77 1.17 9.96
C ASN A 54 -2.54 -0.13 10.19
N CYS A 55 -3.01 -0.78 9.12
CA CYS A 55 -3.83 -1.98 9.24
C CYS A 55 -3.19 -3.20 8.57
N ILE A 56 -2.88 -3.13 7.28
CA ILE A 56 -2.35 -4.28 6.53
C ILE A 56 -0.96 -4.64 7.06
N GLU A 57 -0.03 -3.69 7.05
CA GLU A 57 1.35 -3.92 7.51
C GLU A 57 1.41 -4.27 9.00
N ALA A 58 0.67 -3.55 9.85
CA ALA A 58 0.59 -3.85 11.27
C ALA A 58 0.10 -5.28 11.54
N ALA A 59 -0.98 -5.73 10.88
CA ALA A 59 -1.49 -7.09 11.03
C ALA A 59 -0.50 -8.14 10.48
N MET A 60 0.18 -7.85 9.37
CA MET A 60 1.22 -8.72 8.81
C MET A 60 2.40 -8.90 9.76
N MET A 61 2.91 -7.81 10.35
CA MET A 61 4.04 -7.86 11.27
C MET A 61 3.69 -8.55 12.58
N ASP A 62 2.48 -8.31 13.11
CA ASP A 62 2.00 -8.99 14.31
C ASP A 62 1.88 -10.51 14.10
N ARG A 63 1.44 -10.92 12.91
CA ARG A 63 1.40 -12.35 12.55
C ARG A 63 2.79 -12.94 12.30
N ALA A 64 3.72 -12.16 11.75
CA ALA A 64 5.09 -12.59 11.51
C ALA A 64 5.89 -12.75 12.82
N SER A 65 5.55 -11.96 13.84
CA SER A 65 6.16 -11.98 15.16
C SER A 65 5.08 -12.04 16.23
N PRO A 66 4.49 -13.23 16.47
CA PRO A 66 3.35 -13.38 17.36
C PRO A 66 3.69 -12.97 18.79
N ARG A 67 2.72 -12.34 19.45
CA ARG A 67 2.82 -11.93 20.85
C ARG A 67 2.82 -13.16 21.76
N LYS A 68 3.38 -13.00 22.96
CA LYS A 68 3.31 -14.03 24.01
C LYS A 68 1.89 -14.24 24.53
N GLU A 69 1.09 -13.17 24.52
CA GLU A 69 -0.31 -13.17 24.96
C GLU A 69 -1.19 -12.58 23.85
N GLU A 70 -2.37 -13.17 23.67
CA GLU A 70 -3.34 -12.71 22.69
C GLU A 70 -3.94 -11.36 23.12
N PRO A 71 -3.75 -10.29 22.32
CA PRO A 71 -4.25 -8.98 22.67
C PRO A 71 -5.77 -8.93 22.47
N ARG A 72 -6.45 -8.09 23.26
CA ARG A 72 -7.86 -7.81 23.02
C ARG A 72 -8.01 -7.11 21.67
N ARG A 73 -8.85 -7.63 20.78
CA ARG A 73 -9.10 -7.08 19.43
C ARG A 73 -9.28 -5.55 19.40
N GLY A 74 -10.02 -4.98 20.35
CA GLY A 74 -10.28 -3.53 20.43
C GLY A 74 -9.06 -2.67 20.78
N MET A 75 -7.97 -3.26 21.27
CA MET A 75 -6.71 -2.56 21.55
C MET A 75 -5.78 -2.50 20.34
N LEU A 76 -6.04 -3.31 19.31
CA LEU A 76 -5.27 -3.32 18.08
C LEU A 76 -5.93 -2.35 17.09
N GLY A 77 -5.19 -1.32 16.65
CA GLY A 77 -5.69 -0.34 15.68
C GLY A 77 -6.14 -0.96 14.34
N TYR A 78 -5.66 -2.17 14.02
CA TYR A 78 -6.06 -2.96 12.86
C TYR A 78 -7.18 -3.97 13.16
N GLY A 79 -7.54 -4.16 14.42
CA GLY A 79 -8.52 -5.15 14.85
C GLY A 79 -7.95 -6.57 14.80
N ASP A 80 -8.35 -7.34 13.80
CA ASP A 80 -7.92 -8.72 13.61
C ASP A 80 -7.43 -8.98 12.19
N PHE A 81 -6.45 -9.88 12.06
CA PHE A 81 -5.82 -10.18 10.76
C PHE A 81 -6.84 -10.63 9.70
N GLY A 82 -7.80 -11.49 10.07
CA GLY A 82 -8.79 -12.03 9.15
C GLY A 82 -9.66 -10.93 8.54
N ALA A 83 -10.19 -10.03 9.39
CA ALA A 83 -10.99 -8.91 8.97
C ALA A 83 -10.20 -7.92 8.10
N VAL A 84 -8.93 -7.65 8.40
CA VAL A 84 -8.09 -6.79 7.55
C VAL A 84 -7.94 -7.41 6.16
N MET A 85 -7.67 -8.72 6.07
CA MET A 85 -7.59 -9.41 4.79
C MET A 85 -8.94 -9.41 4.05
N ASP A 86 -10.05 -9.62 4.74
CA ASP A 86 -11.39 -9.62 4.14
C ASP A 86 -11.81 -8.24 3.64
N VAL A 87 -11.54 -7.19 4.40
CA VAL A 87 -11.78 -5.79 3.99
C VAL A 87 -10.94 -5.47 2.76
N THR A 88 -9.68 -5.90 2.73
CA THR A 88 -8.78 -5.66 1.60
C THR A 88 -9.23 -6.43 0.36
N ALA A 89 -9.60 -7.72 0.51
CA ALA A 89 -10.06 -8.57 -0.59
C ALA A 89 -11.34 -8.02 -1.22
N LYS A 90 -12.32 -7.64 -0.39
CA LYS A 90 -13.56 -7.00 -0.85
C LYS A 90 -13.32 -5.69 -1.59
N ALA A 91 -12.27 -4.95 -1.25
CA ALA A 91 -11.94 -3.70 -1.92
C ALA A 91 -11.34 -3.92 -3.30
N VAL A 92 -10.31 -4.76 -3.39
CA VAL A 92 -9.59 -5.01 -4.65
C VAL A 92 -10.36 -5.88 -5.65
N ALA A 93 -11.36 -6.64 -5.15
CA ALA A 93 -12.30 -7.40 -5.99
C ALA A 93 -13.22 -6.52 -6.84
N LYS A 94 -13.50 -5.28 -6.41
CA LYS A 94 -14.40 -4.37 -7.15
C LYS A 94 -13.78 -3.91 -8.47
N GLY A 95 -12.44 -3.80 -8.49
CA GLY A 95 -11.63 -3.56 -9.67
C GLY A 95 -11.87 -2.22 -10.39
N PRO A 96 -11.01 -1.94 -11.40
CA PRO A 96 -9.68 -2.53 -11.58
C PRO A 96 -8.67 -2.07 -10.50
N TYR A 97 -8.89 -0.90 -9.89
CA TYR A 97 -8.07 -0.28 -8.84
C TYR A 97 -8.92 0.07 -7.59
N LEU A 98 -8.28 0.46 -6.49
CA LEU A 98 -8.96 0.82 -5.23
C LEU A 98 -9.93 2.00 -5.38
N MET A 99 -9.65 2.87 -6.35
CA MET A 99 -10.48 4.00 -6.73
C MET A 99 -11.21 3.75 -8.07
N GLY A 100 -11.63 2.50 -8.32
CA GLY A 100 -12.35 2.12 -9.54
C GLY A 100 -11.43 2.12 -10.75
N GLU A 101 -11.79 2.81 -11.83
CA GLU A 101 -10.99 2.90 -13.06
C GLU A 101 -9.68 3.70 -12.90
N GLN A 102 -9.57 4.51 -11.85
CA GLN A 102 -8.41 5.37 -11.63
C GLN A 102 -7.36 4.66 -10.78
N PHE A 103 -6.16 4.50 -11.34
CA PHE A 103 -4.97 4.15 -10.57
C PHE A 103 -4.45 5.37 -9.79
N THR A 104 -4.19 5.18 -8.51
CA THR A 104 -3.80 6.25 -7.58
C THR A 104 -2.63 5.83 -6.70
N ALA A 105 -2.11 6.77 -5.90
CA ALA A 105 -1.09 6.48 -4.90
C ALA A 105 -1.55 5.43 -3.86
N ALA A 106 -2.85 5.31 -3.61
CA ALA A 106 -3.40 4.26 -2.75
C ALA A 106 -3.08 2.86 -3.30
N ASP A 107 -3.10 2.69 -4.63
CA ASP A 107 -2.77 1.43 -5.28
C ASP A 107 -1.27 1.11 -5.19
N VAL A 108 -0.42 2.14 -5.19
CA VAL A 108 1.03 1.99 -4.94
C VAL A 108 1.26 1.50 -3.51
N VAL A 109 0.64 2.14 -2.52
CA VAL A 109 0.79 1.78 -1.09
C VAL A 109 0.25 0.37 -0.84
N VAL A 110 -1.05 0.15 -1.04
CA VAL A 110 -1.67 -1.15 -0.72
C VAL A 110 -1.16 -2.26 -1.65
N GLY A 111 -0.95 -1.96 -2.93
CA GLY A 111 -0.47 -2.93 -3.91
C GLY A 111 0.94 -3.42 -3.60
N SER A 112 1.85 -2.53 -3.22
CA SER A 112 3.20 -2.92 -2.82
C SER A 112 3.19 -3.75 -1.53
N THR A 113 2.41 -3.35 -0.52
CA THR A 113 2.25 -4.10 0.73
C THR A 113 1.71 -5.51 0.48
N LEU A 114 0.67 -5.66 -0.35
CA LEU A 114 0.11 -6.98 -0.70
C LEU A 114 1.11 -7.84 -1.48
N ARG A 115 1.79 -7.26 -2.48
CA ARG A 115 2.74 -8.00 -3.31
C ARG A 115 3.93 -8.50 -2.50
N TRP A 116 4.50 -7.64 -1.66
CA TRP A 116 5.57 -8.01 -0.74
C TRP A 116 5.07 -9.01 0.30
N GLY A 117 3.90 -8.78 0.89
CA GLY A 117 3.30 -9.69 1.86
C GLY A 117 3.07 -11.10 1.31
N MET A 118 2.62 -11.24 0.07
CA MET A 118 2.48 -12.55 -0.57
C MET A 118 3.85 -13.18 -0.89
N MET A 119 4.81 -12.40 -1.41
CA MET A 119 6.17 -12.87 -1.67
C MET A 119 6.84 -13.48 -0.43
N PHE A 120 6.65 -12.86 0.74
CA PHE A 120 7.18 -13.33 2.02
C PHE A 120 6.22 -14.26 2.79
N LYS A 121 5.10 -14.68 2.19
CA LYS A 121 4.07 -15.55 2.78
C LYS A 121 3.45 -15.02 4.08
N LEU A 122 3.47 -13.71 4.28
CA LEU A 122 2.84 -12.99 5.40
C LEU A 122 1.37 -12.65 5.13
N VAL A 123 1.03 -12.49 3.85
CA VAL A 123 -0.35 -12.32 3.36
C VAL A 123 -0.77 -13.61 2.67
N PRO A 124 -1.95 -14.17 2.98
CA PRO A 124 -2.44 -15.36 2.28
C PRO A 124 -2.66 -15.03 0.81
N GLU A 125 -2.26 -15.93 -0.09
CA GLU A 125 -2.61 -15.83 -1.49
C GLU A 125 -4.13 -16.02 -1.64
N ARG A 126 -4.82 -14.98 -2.11
CA ARG A 126 -6.25 -15.01 -2.45
C ARG A 126 -6.42 -14.63 -3.91
N PRO A 127 -7.39 -15.18 -4.65
CA PRO A 127 -7.60 -14.86 -6.07
C PRO A 127 -7.72 -13.35 -6.33
N GLU A 128 -8.38 -12.62 -5.44
CA GLU A 128 -8.57 -11.17 -5.51
C GLU A 128 -7.24 -10.42 -5.39
N PHE A 129 -6.36 -10.86 -4.49
CA PHE A 129 -5.04 -10.27 -4.30
C PHE A 129 -4.15 -10.54 -5.49
N THR A 130 -4.07 -11.80 -5.92
CA THR A 130 -3.25 -12.21 -7.08
C THR A 130 -3.71 -11.48 -8.34
N ALA A 131 -5.01 -11.43 -8.62
CA ALA A 131 -5.54 -10.72 -9.77
C ALA A 131 -5.22 -9.21 -9.70
N TYR A 132 -5.37 -8.60 -8.52
CA TYR A 132 -5.06 -7.19 -8.33
C TYR A 132 -3.57 -6.88 -8.50
N THR A 133 -2.68 -7.61 -7.82
CA THR A 133 -1.24 -7.38 -7.92
C THR A 133 -0.70 -7.69 -9.32
N ASN A 134 -1.28 -8.65 -10.05
CA ASN A 134 -0.90 -8.92 -11.44
C ASN A 134 -1.25 -7.74 -12.36
N ARG A 135 -2.41 -7.10 -12.17
CA ARG A 135 -2.75 -5.86 -12.90
C ARG A 135 -1.74 -4.75 -12.61
N LEU A 136 -1.30 -4.62 -11.35
CA LEU A 136 -0.27 -3.64 -10.99
C LEU A 136 1.09 -3.96 -11.62
N ALA A 137 1.50 -5.24 -11.58
CA ALA A 137 2.75 -5.74 -12.18
C ALA A 137 2.81 -5.53 -13.70
N ALA A 138 1.67 -5.53 -14.37
CA ALA A 138 1.58 -5.24 -15.80
C ALA A 138 1.81 -3.75 -16.14
N ARG A 139 1.80 -2.83 -15.17
CA ARG A 139 2.00 -1.40 -15.44
C ARG A 139 3.46 -1.15 -15.83
N PRO A 140 3.74 -0.46 -16.95
CA PRO A 140 5.11 -0.13 -17.38
C PRO A 140 5.92 0.63 -16.32
N ALA A 141 5.25 1.44 -15.48
CA ALA A 141 5.92 2.17 -14.41
C ALA A 141 6.51 1.24 -13.34
N LEU A 142 5.81 0.16 -12.97
CA LEU A 142 6.32 -0.79 -11.98
C LEU A 142 7.47 -1.61 -12.56
N GLN A 143 7.35 -2.06 -13.81
CA GLN A 143 8.43 -2.77 -14.50
C GLN A 143 9.71 -1.94 -14.58
N ARG A 144 9.60 -0.64 -14.88
CA ARG A 144 10.75 0.29 -14.86
C ARG A 144 11.34 0.47 -13.46
N ALA A 145 10.50 0.50 -12.42
CA ALA A 145 10.97 0.60 -11.05
C ALA A 145 11.76 -0.66 -10.65
N GLU A 146 11.22 -1.85 -10.92
CA GLU A 146 11.89 -3.12 -10.64
C GLU A 146 13.21 -3.29 -11.41
N ALA A 147 13.28 -2.80 -12.65
CA ALA A 147 14.53 -2.81 -13.42
C ALA A 147 15.61 -1.96 -12.73
N LYS A 148 15.26 -0.75 -12.28
CA LYS A 148 16.18 0.12 -11.52
C LYS A 148 16.60 -0.51 -10.19
N ASP A 149 15.67 -1.13 -9.47
CA ASP A 149 16.00 -1.80 -8.21
C ASP A 149 17.01 -2.94 -8.43
N LYS A 150 16.87 -3.70 -9.52
CA LYS A 150 17.82 -4.75 -9.92
C LYS A 150 19.18 -4.18 -10.30
N GLU A 151 19.22 -3.09 -11.05
CA GLU A 151 20.47 -2.41 -11.42
C GLU A 151 21.23 -1.93 -10.18
N LEU A 152 20.51 -1.32 -9.22
CA LEU A 152 21.10 -0.84 -7.97
C LEU A 152 21.56 -1.98 -7.05
N ALA A 153 20.82 -3.09 -7.00
CA ALA A 153 21.21 -4.25 -6.19
C ALA A 153 22.42 -5.00 -6.75
N ALA A 154 22.74 -4.81 -8.03
CA ALA A 154 23.90 -5.40 -8.70
C ALA A 154 25.17 -4.53 -8.65
N ALA A 155 25.04 -3.27 -8.22
CA ALA A 155 26.13 -2.30 -8.08
C ALA A 155 26.77 -2.37 -6.68
#